data_AF-A0A820ASU0-F1
#
_entry.id   AF-A0A820ASU0-F1
#
_cell.length_a   1.000
_cell.length_b   1.000
_cell.length_c   1.000
_cell.angle_alpha   90.00
_cell.angle_beta   90.00
_cell.angle_gamma   90.00
#
_symmetry.space_group_name_H-M   'P 1'
#
loop_
_entity.id
_entity.type
_entity.pdbx_description
1 polymer ?
#
loop_
_entity_poly.entity_id
_entity_poly.type
_entity_poly.pdbx_seq_one_letter_code
_entity_poly.pdbx_strand_id
1 'polypeptide(L)'
;MDLGRISSGTRAQISYLARRCMRSHSTHYREQNCVRAHETAFRNADDLMDPRVSVLLNKSFDGLPPCLLIVCELDPVRDDSYAYQEALDKAGVKTKLTLIRGIIHPFFSFPGIYRNACGQMINAVQEFMASL
;
A
#
# COMPACT_ATOMS: atom_id res chain seq x y z
N MET A 1 -29.72 2.28 -5.80
CA MET A 1 -29.32 3.69 -5.73
C MET A 1 -27.84 3.75 -6.06
N ASP A 2 -27.48 4.78 -6.80
CA ASP A 2 -26.33 4.90 -7.71
C ASP A 2 -24.96 4.84 -7.00
N LEU A 3 -24.11 3.88 -7.36
CA LEU A 3 -22.72 3.80 -6.90
C LEU A 3 -21.89 4.80 -7.70
N GLY A 4 -21.80 6.01 -7.14
CA GLY A 4 -21.06 7.14 -7.69
C GLY A 4 -19.66 6.77 -8.16
N ARG A 5 -19.51 6.80 -9.49
CA ARG A 5 -18.32 7.12 -10.28
C ARG A 5 -17.15 7.65 -9.43
N ILE A 6 -16.21 6.78 -9.09
CA ILE A 6 -14.92 7.17 -8.52
C ILE A 6 -14.23 8.04 -9.57
N SER A 7 -14.08 9.33 -9.24
CA SER A 7 -13.70 10.37 -10.20
C SER A 7 -12.32 10.12 -10.81
N SER A 8 -12.15 10.53 -12.06
CA SER A 8 -10.94 10.48 -12.88
C SER A 8 -9.71 11.21 -12.30
N GLY A 9 -9.79 11.76 -11.08
CA GLY A 9 -8.72 12.52 -10.42
C GLY A 9 -7.63 11.65 -9.77
N THR A 10 -7.94 10.43 -9.33
CA THR A 10 -6.99 9.57 -8.59
C THR A 10 -5.83 9.09 -9.47
N ARG A 11 -6.10 8.86 -10.77
CA ARG A 11 -5.10 8.41 -11.77
C ARG A 11 -3.98 9.43 -12.01
N ALA A 12 -4.28 10.73 -11.86
CA ALA A 12 -3.29 11.79 -11.96
C ALA A 12 -2.50 11.96 -10.66
N GLN A 13 -3.14 11.73 -9.50
CA GLN A 13 -2.54 11.92 -8.18
C GLN A 13 -1.49 10.87 -7.82
N ILE A 14 -1.73 9.58 -8.14
CA ILE A 14 -0.73 8.50 -7.90
C ILE A 14 0.58 8.81 -8.65
N SER A 15 0.46 9.26 -9.90
CA SER A 15 1.64 9.66 -10.70
C SER A 15 2.28 10.96 -10.19
N TYR A 16 1.49 11.91 -9.67
CA TYR A 16 1.98 13.22 -9.24
C TYR A 16 2.64 13.17 -7.85
N LEU A 17 2.06 12.45 -6.88
CA LEU A 17 2.59 12.29 -5.53
C LEU A 17 3.83 11.42 -5.49
N ALA A 18 3.85 10.32 -6.26
CA ALA A 18 5.08 9.55 -6.49
C ALA A 18 6.18 10.46 -7.08
N ARG A 19 5.88 11.24 -8.13
CA ARG A 19 6.84 12.18 -8.74
C ARG A 19 7.32 13.31 -7.82
N ARG A 20 6.48 13.78 -6.90
CA ARG A 20 6.79 14.91 -6.00
C ARG A 20 7.64 14.47 -4.79
N CYS A 21 7.41 13.28 -4.24
CA CYS A 21 8.20 12.75 -3.13
C CYS A 21 9.63 12.35 -3.58
N MET A 22 9.77 11.88 -4.82
CA MET A 22 11.05 11.44 -5.43
C MET A 22 11.99 12.58 -5.86
N ARG A 23 11.64 13.86 -5.64
CA ARG A 23 12.46 15.02 -6.06
C ARG A 23 13.37 15.59 -4.98
N SER A 24 13.21 15.18 -3.73
CA SER A 24 14.06 15.65 -2.63
C SER A 24 14.81 14.48 -2.02
N HIS A 25 16.13 14.45 -2.28
CA HIS A 25 17.19 13.57 -1.76
C HIS A 25 17.78 12.57 -2.77
N SER A 26 19.10 12.43 -2.68
CA SER A 26 20.08 12.05 -3.70
C SER A 26 20.17 10.53 -4.01
N THR A 27 19.06 9.80 -4.00
CA THR A 27 18.97 8.36 -4.32
C THR A 27 18.30 8.10 -5.66
N HIS A 28 18.58 8.96 -6.65
CA HIS A 28 17.88 9.03 -7.94
C HIS A 28 17.95 7.75 -8.81
N TYR A 29 18.91 6.83 -8.58
CA TYR A 29 19.18 5.71 -9.50
C TYR A 29 18.45 4.40 -9.15
N ARG A 30 18.05 4.16 -7.89
CA ARG A 30 17.35 2.92 -7.49
C ARG A 30 15.84 3.08 -7.43
N GLU A 31 15.35 4.27 -7.10
CA GLU A 31 13.91 4.55 -6.95
C GLU A 31 13.17 4.64 -8.28
N GLN A 32 13.85 5.08 -9.35
CA GLN A 32 13.30 5.05 -10.72
C GLN A 32 12.93 3.63 -11.18
N ASN A 33 13.59 2.61 -10.64
CA ASN A 33 13.32 1.22 -11.02
C ASN A 33 12.01 0.69 -10.43
N CYS A 34 11.51 1.20 -9.30
CA CYS A 34 10.24 0.74 -8.73
C CYS A 34 9.05 1.22 -9.58
N VAL A 35 9.09 2.47 -10.05
CA VAL A 35 8.06 3.01 -10.95
C VAL A 35 8.20 2.42 -12.36
N ARG A 36 9.43 2.30 -12.90
CA ARG A 36 9.64 1.64 -14.19
C ARG A 36 9.26 0.16 -14.17
N ALA A 37 9.56 -0.57 -13.10
CA ALA A 37 9.13 -1.95 -12.95
C ALA A 37 7.60 -2.06 -13.00
N HIS A 38 6.88 -1.13 -12.38
CA HIS A 38 5.43 -1.09 -12.47
C HIS A 38 4.92 -0.81 -13.91
N GLU A 39 5.65 -0.03 -14.71
CA GLU A 39 5.29 0.23 -16.10
C GLU A 39 5.65 -0.91 -17.06
N THR A 40 6.68 -1.71 -16.75
CA THR A 40 7.18 -2.79 -17.63
C THR A 40 6.83 -4.21 -17.17
N ALA A 41 6.36 -4.39 -15.93
CA ALA A 41 5.98 -5.71 -15.41
C ALA A 41 4.69 -6.26 -16.03
N PHE A 42 3.85 -5.36 -16.54
CA PHE A 42 2.57 -5.70 -17.16
C PHE A 42 2.69 -5.66 -18.68
N ARG A 43 2.02 -6.59 -19.36
CA ARG A 43 2.10 -6.75 -20.82
C ARG A 43 1.41 -5.60 -21.53
N ASN A 44 0.35 -5.07 -20.94
CA ASN A 44 -0.39 -3.92 -21.44
C ASN A 44 -1.11 -3.20 -20.28
N ALA A 45 -1.75 -2.07 -20.59
CA ALA A 45 -2.46 -1.27 -19.60
C ALA A 45 -3.72 -1.95 -19.04
N ASP A 46 -4.28 -2.95 -19.72
CA ASP A 46 -5.49 -3.66 -19.27
C ASP A 46 -5.19 -4.60 -18.10
N ASP A 47 -3.97 -5.10 -17.99
CA ASP A 47 -3.51 -5.90 -16.84
C ASP A 47 -3.64 -5.12 -15.52
N LEU A 48 -3.49 -3.78 -15.55
CA LEU A 48 -3.66 -2.93 -14.37
C LEU A 48 -5.12 -2.92 -13.86
N MET A 49 -6.07 -3.24 -14.73
CA MET A 49 -7.49 -3.31 -14.41
C MET A 49 -7.91 -4.69 -13.89
N ASP A 50 -7.00 -5.66 -13.87
CA ASP A 50 -7.25 -6.98 -13.30
C ASP A 50 -7.35 -6.88 -11.76
N PRO A 51 -8.46 -7.31 -11.12
CA PRO A 51 -8.59 -7.31 -9.66
C PRO A 51 -7.55 -8.15 -8.90
N ARG A 52 -6.85 -9.06 -9.59
CA ARG A 52 -5.71 -9.83 -9.03
C ARG A 52 -4.43 -9.01 -8.96
N VAL A 53 -4.33 -7.95 -9.75
CA VAL A 53 -3.23 -6.99 -9.77
C VAL A 53 -3.57 -5.80 -8.87
N SER A 54 -4.75 -5.23 -9.07
CA SER A 54 -5.24 -4.05 -8.34
C SER A 54 -6.38 -4.47 -7.42
N VAL A 55 -6.05 -4.96 -6.22
CA VAL A 55 -7.00 -5.60 -5.27
C VAL A 55 -8.21 -4.73 -4.93
N LEU A 56 -8.04 -3.40 -4.91
CA LEU A 56 -9.13 -2.44 -4.70
C LEU A 56 -10.23 -2.49 -5.78
N LEU A 57 -9.98 -3.13 -6.92
CA LEU A 57 -10.97 -3.35 -7.98
C LEU A 57 -11.84 -4.59 -7.74
N ASN A 58 -11.60 -5.36 -6.67
CA ASN A 58 -12.46 -6.49 -6.33
C ASN A 58 -13.89 -6.01 -6.03
N LYS A 59 -14.87 -6.78 -6.51
CA LYS A 59 -16.29 -6.48 -6.34
C LYS A 59 -16.80 -6.74 -4.93
N SER A 60 -16.11 -7.58 -4.16
CA SER A 60 -16.44 -7.93 -2.78
C SER A 60 -15.18 -8.36 -2.04
N PHE A 61 -15.19 -8.14 -0.73
CA PHE A 61 -14.17 -8.57 0.23
C PHE A 61 -14.76 -9.51 1.31
N ASP A 62 -15.96 -10.04 1.06
CA ASP A 62 -16.69 -10.86 2.02
C ASP A 62 -15.97 -12.19 2.29
N GLY A 63 -15.97 -12.63 3.55
CA GLY A 63 -15.40 -13.91 3.95
C GLY A 63 -13.86 -13.96 3.97
N LEU A 64 -13.19 -12.82 3.77
CA LEU A 64 -11.74 -12.74 3.96
C LEU A 64 -11.37 -12.94 5.44
N PRO A 65 -10.19 -13.54 5.72
CA PRO A 65 -9.70 -13.71 7.08
C PRO A 65 -9.36 -12.35 7.71
N PRO A 66 -9.25 -12.28 9.05
CA PRO A 66 -8.71 -11.11 9.72
C PRO A 66 -7.41 -10.63 9.06
N CYS A 67 -7.26 -9.32 8.89
CA CYS A 67 -6.16 -8.72 8.14
C CYS A 67 -5.35 -7.72 8.98
N LEU A 68 -4.03 -7.80 8.89
CA LEU A 68 -3.10 -6.80 9.42
C LEU A 68 -2.44 -6.05 8.25
N LEU A 69 -2.58 -4.73 8.23
CA LEU A 69 -1.93 -3.84 7.28
C LEU A 69 -0.78 -3.10 7.96
N ILE A 70 0.46 -3.34 7.52
CA ILE A 70 1.63 -2.57 7.96
C ILE A 70 1.92 -1.51 6.91
N VAL A 71 1.84 -0.24 7.30
CA VAL A 71 1.88 0.90 6.37
C VAL A 71 3.05 1.82 6.73
N CYS A 72 3.76 2.30 5.72
CA CYS A 72 4.87 3.25 5.88
C CYS A 72 4.38 4.68 5.63
N GLU A 73 4.77 5.64 6.48
CA GLU A 73 4.32 7.04 6.34
C GLU A 73 4.82 7.72 5.06
N LEU A 74 6.02 7.37 4.59
CA LEU A 74 6.68 7.97 3.42
C LEU A 74 6.64 7.00 2.22
N ASP A 75 5.48 6.38 2.00
CA ASP A 75 5.25 5.42 0.92
C ASP A 75 4.25 5.96 -0.10
N PRO A 76 4.56 5.96 -1.41
CA PRO A 76 3.61 6.32 -2.46
C PRO A 76 2.28 5.55 -2.42
N VAL A 77 2.27 4.29 -1.94
CA VAL A 77 1.05 3.47 -1.87
C VAL A 77 0.36 3.51 -0.49
N ARG A 78 0.74 4.46 0.37
CA ARG A 78 0.16 4.63 1.71
C ARG A 78 -1.36 4.84 1.63
N ASP A 79 -1.81 5.72 0.75
CA ASP A 79 -3.23 6.09 0.68
C ASP A 79 -4.10 4.93 0.15
N ASP A 80 -3.55 4.09 -0.73
CA ASP A 80 -4.21 2.85 -1.18
C ASP A 80 -4.39 1.86 -0.01
N SER A 81 -3.47 1.85 0.95
CA SER A 81 -3.59 1.02 2.16
C SER A 81 -4.76 1.44 3.04
N TYR A 82 -5.02 2.75 3.17
CA TYR A 82 -6.18 3.26 3.90
C TYR A 82 -7.49 2.95 3.16
N ALA A 83 -7.51 3.11 1.83
CA ALA A 83 -8.67 2.74 1.02
C ALA A 83 -8.98 1.24 1.16
N TYR A 84 -7.95 0.39 1.23
CA TYR A 84 -8.14 -1.04 1.41
C TYR A 84 -8.65 -1.40 2.81
N GLN A 85 -8.12 -0.76 3.85
CA GLN A 85 -8.66 -0.90 5.20
C GLN A 85 -10.16 -0.58 5.24
N GLU A 86 -10.56 0.57 4.68
CA GLU A 86 -11.96 1.00 4.67
C GLU A 86 -12.86 -0.02 3.93
N ALA A 87 -12.36 -0.58 2.83
CA ALA A 87 -13.08 -1.60 2.07
C ALA A 87 -13.25 -2.92 2.87
N LEU A 88 -12.20 -3.36 3.56
CA LEU A 88 -12.24 -4.53 4.43
C LEU A 88 -13.18 -4.34 5.63
N ASP A 89 -13.12 -3.17 6.29
CA ASP A 89 -13.98 -2.83 7.41
C ASP A 89 -15.46 -2.81 7.01
N LYS A 90 -15.78 -2.26 5.83
CA LYS A 90 -17.14 -2.28 5.26
C LYS A 90 -17.65 -3.69 4.97
N ALA A 91 -16.76 -4.63 4.62
CA ALA A 91 -17.09 -6.03 4.42
C ALA A 91 -17.14 -6.84 5.74
N GLY A 92 -16.95 -6.18 6.89
CA GLY A 92 -16.98 -6.83 8.20
C GLY A 92 -15.74 -7.66 8.51
N VAL A 93 -14.65 -7.47 7.77
CA VAL A 93 -13.37 -8.14 8.03
C VAL A 93 -12.71 -7.50 9.25
N LYS A 94 -12.25 -8.32 10.21
CA LYS A 94 -11.47 -7.84 11.36
C LYS A 94 -10.12 -7.32 10.89
N THR A 95 -9.99 -6.01 10.78
CA THR A 95 -8.80 -5.36 10.22
C THR A 95 -8.05 -4.55 11.28
N LYS A 96 -6.72 -4.63 11.28
CA LYS A 96 -5.83 -3.75 12.05
C LYS A 96 -4.87 -3.07 11.08
N LEU A 97 -4.72 -1.76 11.18
CA LEU A 97 -3.71 -1.00 10.43
C LEU A 97 -2.68 -0.42 11.40
N THR A 98 -1.40 -0.67 11.14
CA THR A 98 -0.28 -0.10 11.89
C THR A 98 0.54 0.79 10.95
N LEU A 99 0.53 2.09 11.22
CA LEU A 99 1.37 3.07 10.53
C LEU A 99 2.72 3.20 11.22
N ILE A 100 3.80 2.94 10.49
CA ILE A 100 5.17 3.18 10.94
C ILE A 100 5.63 4.54 10.40
N ARG A 101 5.84 5.48 11.33
CA ARG A 101 6.19 6.87 11.03
C ARG A 101 7.65 7.06 10.61
N GLY A 102 7.89 8.02 9.72
CA GLY A 102 9.21 8.43 9.23
C GLY A 102 9.93 7.39 8.36
N ILE A 103 9.20 6.39 7.86
CA ILE A 103 9.77 5.21 7.21
C ILE A 103 9.31 5.13 5.74
N ILE A 104 10.24 4.72 4.87
CA ILE A 104 10.03 4.47 3.45
C ILE A 104 9.66 3.01 3.17
N HIS A 105 9.08 2.75 2.00
CA HIS A 105 8.56 1.44 1.58
C HIS A 105 9.49 0.23 1.88
N PRO A 106 10.77 0.18 1.44
CA PRO A 106 11.55 -1.05 1.54
C PRO A 106 12.25 -1.25 2.90
N PHE A 107 11.78 -0.62 3.99
CA PHE A 107 12.52 -0.59 5.26
C PHE A 107 12.84 -1.99 5.82
N PHE A 108 11.92 -2.94 5.67
CA PHE A 108 12.07 -4.32 6.15
C PHE A 108 13.21 -5.07 5.45
N SER A 109 13.62 -4.63 4.26
CA SER A 109 14.77 -5.19 3.52
C SER A 109 16.12 -4.74 4.11
N PHE A 110 16.13 -3.74 5.00
CA PHE A 110 17.34 -3.18 5.61
C PHE A 110 17.24 -3.15 7.14
N PRO A 111 17.11 -4.31 7.82
CA PRO A 111 16.89 -4.37 9.26
C PRO A 111 18.05 -3.81 10.10
N GLY A 112 19.27 -3.77 9.54
CA GLY A 112 20.42 -3.11 10.18
C GLY A 112 20.32 -1.59 10.23
N ILE A 113 19.63 -0.97 9.26
CA ILE A 113 19.41 0.48 9.17
C ILE A 113 18.13 0.86 9.92
N TYR A 114 17.06 0.09 9.74
CA TYR A 114 15.73 0.39 10.27
C TYR A 114 15.34 -0.49 11.46
N ARG A 115 16.28 -0.72 12.39
CA ARG A 115 16.08 -1.64 13.54
C ARG A 115 14.80 -1.36 14.32
N ASN A 116 14.54 -0.11 14.67
CA ASN A 116 13.36 0.29 15.45
C ASN A 116 12.05 0.09 14.67
N ALA A 117 12.05 0.36 13.36
CA ALA A 117 10.88 0.16 12.52
C ALA A 117 10.58 -1.34 12.33
N CYS A 118 11.61 -2.15 12.12
CA CYS A 118 11.48 -3.61 12.09
C CYS A 118 10.95 -4.15 13.42
N GLY A 119 11.42 -3.62 14.55
CA GLY A 119 10.87 -3.97 15.88
C GLY A 119 9.38 -3.63 16.01
N GLN A 120 8.96 -2.43 15.58
CA GLN A 120 7.55 -2.04 15.56
C GLN A 120 6.69 -2.97 14.69
N MET A 121 7.18 -3.32 13.49
CA MET A 121 6.52 -4.29 12.61
C MET A 121 6.35 -5.65 13.28
N ILE A 122 7.41 -6.18 13.90
CA ILE A 122 7.38 -7.48 14.60
C ILE A 122 6.37 -7.47 15.74
N ASN A 123 6.37 -6.41 16.57
CA ASN A 123 5.42 -6.29 17.68
C ASN A 123 3.98 -6.23 17.16
N ALA A 124 3.71 -5.47 16.09
CA ALA A 124 2.40 -5.39 15.49
C ALA A 124 1.88 -6.74 15.00
N VAL A 125 2.75 -7.56 14.40
CA VAL A 125 2.43 -8.93 13.99
C VAL A 125 2.14 -9.80 15.22
N GLN A 126 2.98 -9.76 16.26
CA GLN A 126 2.78 -10.54 17.48
C GLN A 126 1.45 -10.20 18.17
N GLU A 127 1.16 -8.91 18.35
CA GLU A 127 -0.08 -8.44 18.93
C GLU A 127 -1.30 -8.87 18.10
N PHE A 128 -1.21 -8.78 16.77
CA PHE A 128 -2.30 -9.18 15.90
C PHE A 128 -2.57 -10.68 16.00
N MET A 129 -1.52 -11.51 15.90
CA MET A 129 -1.62 -12.95 16.04
C MET A 129 -2.15 -13.38 17.40
N ALA A 130 -1.77 -12.69 18.47
CA ALA A 130 -2.30 -12.95 19.81
C ALA A 130 -3.77 -12.53 19.98
N SER A 131 -4.29 -11.68 19.09
CA SER A 131 -5.66 -11.20 19.12
C SER A 131 -6.63 -12.03 18.27
N LEU A 132 -6.14 -12.95 17.44
CA LEU A 132 -6.96 -13.83 16.60
C LEU A 132 -7.71 -14.86 17.45
#